data_AF-A0A4Q5QR13-F1
#
_entry.id   AF-A0A4Q5QR13-F1
#
_cell.length_a   1.000
_cell.length_b   1.000
_cell.length_c   1.000
_cell.angle_alpha   90.00
_cell.angle_beta   90.00
_cell.angle_gamma   90.00
#
_symmetry.space_group_name_H-M   'P 1'
#
loop_
_entity.id
_entity.type
_entity.pdbx_description
1 polymer ?
#
loop_
_entity_poly.entity_id
_entity_poly.type
_entity_poly.pdbx_seq_one_letter_code
_entity_poly.pdbx_strand_id
1 'polypeptide(L)'
;MTFKKLLVVITLFAYLPAIAQQELQLWYNSPAKQWTDALPVGNGRLGAMIFGKYDHERIQLNEETVWAGSRINNNNPQASAHLSEIQAALFKGAY
;
A
#
# COMPACT_ATOMS: atom_id res chain seq x y z
N MET A 1 -0.46 -52.98 19.44
CA MET A 1 0.68 -52.02 19.50
C MET A 1 0.66 -51.01 18.34
N THR A 2 -0.50 -50.71 17.76
CA THR A 2 -0.64 -49.99 16.47
C THR A 2 -1.36 -48.64 16.61
N PHE A 3 -2.37 -48.54 17.48
CA PHE A 3 -3.16 -47.31 17.64
C PHE A 3 -2.38 -46.13 18.25
N LYS A 4 -1.58 -46.38 19.31
CA LYS A 4 -0.73 -45.33 19.91
C LYS A 4 0.32 -44.77 18.94
N LYS A 5 0.88 -45.63 18.07
CA LYS A 5 1.86 -45.21 17.06
C LYS A 5 1.20 -44.36 15.97
N LEU A 6 0.00 -44.74 15.54
CA LEU A 6 -0.80 -43.97 14.58
C LEU A 6 -1.19 -42.59 15.14
N LEU A 7 -1.60 -42.52 16.42
CA LEU A 7 -1.92 -41.26 17.10
C LEU A 7 -0.71 -40.31 17.17
N VAL A 8 0.49 -40.85 17.44
CA VAL A 8 1.74 -40.08 17.49
C VAL A 8 2.13 -39.56 16.10
N VAL A 9 1.97 -40.37 15.05
CA VAL A 9 2.25 -39.95 13.66
C VAL A 9 1.29 -38.84 13.22
N ILE A 10 0.01 -38.94 13.57
CA ILE A 10 -1.00 -37.91 13.26
C ILE A 10 -0.70 -36.60 14.01
N THR A 11 -0.32 -36.67 15.29
CA THR A 11 0.07 -35.47 16.03
C THR A 11 1.34 -34.85 15.43
N LEU A 12 2.38 -35.63 15.11
CA LEU A 12 3.59 -35.11 14.45
C LEU A 12 3.29 -34.44 13.10
N PHE A 13 2.39 -35.00 12.28
CA PHE A 13 2.02 -34.41 10.99
C PHE A 13 1.19 -33.14 11.12
N ALA A 14 0.37 -33.02 12.17
CA ALA A 14 -0.43 -31.81 12.43
C ALA A 14 0.41 -30.61 12.89
N TYR A 15 1.58 -30.84 13.49
CA TYR A 15 2.48 -29.77 13.94
C TYR A 15 3.44 -29.24 12.85
N LEU A 16 3.70 -29.99 11.78
CA LEU A 16 4.59 -29.58 10.68
C LEU A 16 4.13 -28.31 9.93
N PRO A 17 2.86 -28.12 9.55
CA PRO A 17 2.45 -26.92 8.81
C PRO A 17 2.48 -25.65 9.66
N ALA A 18 2.39 -25.75 10.99
CA ALA A 18 2.46 -24.59 11.88
C ALA A 18 3.86 -23.97 11.95
N ILE A 19 4.91 -24.75 11.71
CA ILE A 19 6.31 -24.29 11.68
C ILE A 19 6.68 -23.67 10.32
N ALA A 20 5.95 -24.02 9.26
CA ALA A 20 6.25 -23.60 7.89
C ALA A 20 5.66 -22.23 7.50
N GLN A 21 4.74 -21.69 8.29
CA GLN A 21 4.14 -20.38 8.04
C GLN A 21 5.11 -19.29 8.50
N GLN A 22 6.06 -18.93 7.66
CA GLN A 22 6.98 -17.84 7.92
C GLN A 22 6.19 -16.51 7.87
N GLU A 23 6.04 -15.86 9.01
CA GLU A 23 5.31 -14.60 9.10
C GLU A 23 6.03 -13.52 8.28
N LEU A 24 5.38 -13.03 7.22
CA LEU A 24 5.92 -11.93 6.41
C LEU A 24 5.81 -10.65 7.23
N GLN A 25 6.91 -10.28 7.89
CA GLN A 25 6.94 -9.17 8.83
C GLN A 25 8.06 -8.19 8.48
N LEU A 26 7.76 -6.90 8.63
CA LEU A 26 8.75 -5.84 8.70
C LEU A 26 8.98 -5.49 10.17
N TRP A 27 10.22 -5.62 10.66
CA TRP A 27 10.59 -5.35 12.04
C TRP A 27 11.88 -4.53 12.12
N TYR A 28 11.94 -3.60 13.07
CA TYR A 28 13.04 -2.66 13.22
C TYR A 28 13.43 -2.53 14.69
N ASN A 29 14.71 -2.28 14.95
CA ASN A 29 15.27 -2.14 16.30
C ASN A 29 15.35 -0.69 16.79
N SER A 30 14.84 0.26 16.01
CA SER A 30 14.83 1.68 16.36
C SER A 30 13.59 2.39 15.80
N PRO A 31 13.10 3.44 16.47
CA PRO A 31 12.00 4.26 15.96
C PRO A 31 12.37 4.97 14.65
N ALA A 32 11.36 5.27 13.83
CA ALA A 32 11.50 6.03 12.60
C ALA A 32 12.03 7.45 12.86
N LYS A 33 13.06 7.87 12.12
CA LYS A 33 13.62 9.25 12.21
C LYS A 33 12.97 10.18 11.21
N GLN A 34 12.62 9.66 10.04
CA GLN A 34 11.95 10.36 8.95
C GLN A 34 10.72 9.59 8.48
N TRP A 35 9.87 10.26 7.70
CA TRP A 35 8.58 9.70 7.27
C TRP A 35 8.70 8.40 6.49
N THR A 36 9.74 8.26 5.65
CA THR A 36 9.97 7.05 4.84
C THR A 36 10.32 5.81 5.66
N ASP A 37 10.71 5.99 6.93
CA ASP A 37 11.07 4.88 7.83
C ASP A 37 9.85 4.39 8.63
N ALA A 38 8.78 5.19 8.68
CA ALA A 38 7.58 4.87 9.44
C ALA A 38 6.76 3.78 8.72
N LEU A 39 6.04 2.97 9.50
CA LEU A 39 5.30 1.82 8.95
C LEU A 39 3.89 2.23 8.52
N PRO A 40 3.49 1.98 7.26
CA PRO A 40 2.15 2.27 6.79
C PRO A 40 1.15 1.21 7.24
N VAL A 41 0.00 1.64 7.72
CA VAL A 41 -1.19 0.80 7.95
C VAL A 41 -2.42 1.48 7.35
N GLY A 42 -3.41 0.71 6.90
CA GLY A 42 -4.63 1.29 6.35
C GLY A 42 -5.70 0.27 6.02
N ASN A 43 -6.93 0.77 5.80
CA ASN A 43 -8.11 -0.04 5.49
C ASN A 43 -8.74 0.30 4.13
N GLY A 44 -7.97 0.96 3.24
CA GLY A 44 -8.45 1.48 1.97
C GLY A 44 -8.91 2.93 2.04
N ARG A 45 -9.59 3.34 3.13
CA ARG A 45 -10.08 4.72 3.32
C ARG A 45 -9.19 5.55 4.24
N LEU A 46 -8.88 5.00 5.41
CA LEU A 46 -8.00 5.61 6.40
C LEU A 46 -6.61 4.99 6.29
N GLY A 47 -5.59 5.84 6.40
CA GLY A 47 -4.19 5.45 6.46
C GLY A 47 -3.50 6.07 7.66
N ALA A 48 -2.46 5.40 8.15
CA ALA A 48 -1.59 5.95 9.17
C ALA A 48 -0.13 5.54 8.96
N MET A 49 0.79 6.41 9.40
CA MET A 49 2.22 6.12 9.45
C MET A 49 2.67 6.08 10.91
N ILE A 50 3.19 4.93 11.35
CA ILE A 50 3.57 4.67 12.74
C ILE A 50 5.07 4.90 12.93
N PHE A 51 5.47 5.79 13.84
CA PHE A 51 6.87 6.14 14.05
C PHE A 51 7.58 5.30 15.13
N GLY A 52 6.86 4.78 16.12
CA GLY A 52 7.39 3.79 17.08
C GLY A 52 8.22 4.39 18.22
N LYS A 53 8.05 5.68 18.54
CA LYS A 53 8.79 6.35 19.63
C LYS A 53 8.13 6.08 20.99
N TYR A 54 8.91 5.53 21.93
CA TYR A 54 8.41 5.12 23.25
C TYR A 54 8.01 6.29 24.17
N ASP A 55 8.71 7.43 24.05
CA ASP A 55 8.54 8.61 24.90
C ASP A 55 7.52 9.59 24.34
N HIS A 56 7.52 9.76 23.02
CA HIS A 56 6.58 10.61 22.31
C HIS A 56 6.28 10.05 20.92
N GLU A 57 5.22 9.26 20.85
CA GLU A 57 4.76 8.65 19.60
C GLU A 57 4.16 9.70 18.66
N ARG A 58 4.41 9.53 17.35
CA ARG A 58 3.74 10.29 16.30
C ARG A 58 3.03 9.32 15.38
N ILE A 59 1.71 9.44 15.28
CA ILE A 59 0.91 8.75 14.27
C ILE A 59 0.45 9.82 13.27
N GLN A 60 1.01 9.81 12.07
CA GLN A 60 0.45 10.63 10.99
C GLN A 60 -0.80 9.93 10.46
N LEU A 61 -1.85 10.70 10.17
CA LEU A 61 -3.10 10.19 9.61
C LEU A 61 -3.32 10.69 8.18
N ASN A 62 -4.00 9.86 7.39
CA ASN A 62 -4.50 10.17 6.06
C ASN A 62 -5.95 9.68 5.92
N GLU A 63 -6.73 10.38 5.11
CA GLU A 63 -8.09 9.99 4.70
C GLU A 63 -8.19 10.18 3.18
N GLU A 64 -8.67 9.17 2.46
CA GLU A 64 -8.57 9.08 1.00
C GLU A 64 -9.26 10.21 0.23
N THR A 65 -10.21 10.91 0.86
CA THR A 65 -11.03 11.96 0.23
C THR A 65 -10.60 13.38 0.60
N VAL A 66 -9.60 13.55 1.47
CA VAL A 66 -9.08 14.87 1.83
C VAL A 66 -8.19 15.41 0.72
N TRP A 67 -8.84 16.03 -0.26
CA TRP A 67 -8.22 16.68 -1.41
C TRP A 67 -8.43 18.19 -1.37
N ALA A 68 -7.46 18.93 -1.89
CA ALA A 68 -7.61 20.36 -2.10
C ALA A 68 -8.49 20.66 -3.32
N GLY A 69 -9.11 21.84 -3.31
CA GLY A 69 -9.91 22.34 -4.42
C GLY A 69 -11.41 22.04 -4.26
N SER A 70 -12.13 22.18 -5.36
CA SER A 70 -13.56 21.97 -5.43
C SER A 70 -13.93 21.43 -6.81
N ARG A 71 -15.21 21.09 -7.00
CA ARG A 71 -15.69 20.65 -8.31
C ARG A 71 -15.57 21.80 -9.32
N ILE A 72 -14.64 21.65 -10.27
CA ILE A 72 -14.43 22.59 -11.36
C ILE A 72 -14.62 21.90 -12.71
N ASN A 73 -15.02 22.68 -13.72
CA ASN A 73 -14.94 22.27 -15.11
C ASN A 73 -13.64 22.83 -15.70
N ASN A 74 -12.65 21.98 -15.89
CA ASN A 74 -11.36 22.32 -16.48
C ASN A 74 -11.29 22.05 -18.00
N ASN A 75 -12.42 21.80 -18.65
CA ASN A 75 -12.47 21.59 -20.10
C ASN A 75 -12.20 22.90 -20.84
N ASN A 76 -11.27 22.87 -21.78
CA ASN A 76 -11.07 23.97 -22.73
C ASN A 76 -12.07 23.81 -23.91
N PRO A 77 -13.05 24.72 -24.08
CA PRO A 77 -14.04 24.60 -25.15
C PRO A 77 -13.46 24.76 -26.56
N GLN A 78 -12.26 25.34 -26.68
CA GLN A 78 -11.60 25.54 -27.98
C GLN A 78 -10.79 24.31 -28.42
N ALA A 79 -10.56 23.33 -27.55
CA ALA A 79 -9.67 22.21 -27.84
C ALA A 79 -10.12 21.38 -29.05
N SER A 80 -11.42 21.16 -29.20
CA SER A 80 -11.96 20.35 -30.31
C SER A 80 -11.76 21.03 -31.67
N ALA A 81 -11.85 22.36 -31.73
CA ALA A 81 -11.71 23.12 -32.97
C ALA A 81 -10.29 23.00 -33.58
N HIS A 82 -9.27 22.82 -32.74
CA HIS A 82 -7.87 22.73 -33.17
C HIS A 82 -7.35 21.29 -33.27
N LEU A 83 -8.14 20.29 -32.89
CA LEU A 83 -7.68 18.89 -32.82
C LEU A 83 -7.16 18.39 -34.19
N SER A 84 -7.90 18.65 -35.27
CA SER A 84 -7.51 18.20 -36.62
C SER A 84 -6.23 18.87 -37.12
N GLU A 85 -6.04 20.15 -36.80
CA GLU A 85 -4.82 20.89 -37.16
C GLU A 85 -3.60 20.34 -36.42
N ILE A 86 -3.73 20.12 -35.11
CA ILE A 86 -2.67 19.55 -34.27
C ILE A 86 -2.28 18.15 -34.76
N GLN A 87 -3.27 17.30 -35.08
CA GLN A 87 -3.01 15.97 -35.65
C GLN A 87 -2.26 16.06 -36.99
N ALA A 88 -2.67 16.97 -37.87
CA ALA A 88 -2.00 17.17 -39.15
C ALA A 88 -0.55 17.67 -39.00
N ALA A 89 -0.28 18.55 -38.04
CA ALA A 89 1.06 19.03 -37.73
C ALA A 89 1.97 17.89 -37.21
N LEU A 90 1.44 17.05 -36.31
CA LEU A 90 2.16 15.87 -35.78
C LEU A 90 2.56 14.90 -36.90
N PHE A 91 1.64 14.56 -37.81
CA PHE A 91 1.94 13.65 -38.93
C PHE A 91 2.94 14.23 -39.94
N LYS A 92 3.09 15.56 -39.96
CA LYS A 92 4.08 16.26 -40.79
C LYS A 92 5.43 16.44 -40.08
N GLY A 93 5.55 16.04 -38.81
CA GLY A 93 6.77 16.24 -38.01
C GLY A 93 7.02 17.69 -37.61
N ALA A 94 5.98 18.53 -37.60
CA ALA A 94 6.05 19.93 -37.16
C ALA A 94 5.67 20.02 -35.68
N TYR A 95 6.69 20.04 -34.79
CA TYR A 95 6.57 20.13 -33.33
C TYR A 95 6.67 21.56 -32.81
#